data_AF-A0A2V7Q647-F1
#
_entry.id   AF-A0A2V7Q647-F1
#
_cell.length_a   1.000
_cell.length_b   1.000
_cell.length_c   1.000
_cell.angle_alpha   90.00
_cell.angle_beta   90.00
_cell.angle_gamma   90.00
#
_symmetry.space_group_name_H-M   'P 1'
#
loop_
_entity.id
_entity.type
_entity.pdbx_description
1 polymer ?
#
loop_
_entity_poly.entity_id
_entity_poly.type
_entity_poly.pdbx_seq_one_letter_code
_entity_poly.pdbx_strand_id
1 'polypeptide(L)'
;GALLKLREAIAEDPKRIGKIATDRRLVRRFGGMSEEAVLRRVPRGFAPDHPAARWLKFQSFVMGRGLTDAQAVSARLPALLESDFRLMLPLVRWINGVLGLRGAERR
;
A
#
# COMPACT_ATOMS: atom_id res chain seq x y z
N GLY A 1 -6.47 -13.45 -10.76
CA GLY A 1 -5.73 -12.23 -11.18
C GLY A 1 -5.01 -11.60 -10.01
N ALA A 2 -4.13 -10.61 -10.24
CA ALA A 2 -3.29 -10.01 -9.20
C ALA A 2 -4.08 -9.46 -7.99
N LEU A 3 -5.21 -8.78 -8.22
CA LEU A 3 -6.06 -8.25 -7.16
C LEU A 3 -6.70 -9.34 -6.28
N LEU A 4 -7.03 -10.51 -6.84
CA LEU A 4 -7.55 -11.62 -6.04
C LEU A 4 -6.48 -12.15 -5.08
N LYS A 5 -5.24 -12.34 -5.55
CA LYS A 5 -4.10 -12.76 -4.70
C LYS A 5 -3.88 -11.81 -3.53
N LEU A 6 -3.98 -10.50 -3.79
CA LEU A 6 -3.89 -9.48 -2.73
C LEU A 6 -5.02 -9.61 -1.71
N ARG A 7 -6.26 -9.87 -2.14
CA ARG A 7 -7.39 -10.06 -1.24
C ARG A 7 -7.28 -11.35 -0.42
N GLU A 8 -6.82 -12.44 -1.03
CA GLU A 8 -6.54 -13.70 -0.33
C GLU A 8 -5.48 -13.47 0.77
N ALA A 9 -4.36 -12.84 0.44
CA ALA A 9 -3.32 -12.51 1.42
C ALA A 9 -3.81 -11.57 2.54
N ILE A 10 -4.71 -10.63 2.22
CA ILE A 10 -5.36 -9.76 3.21
C ILE A 10 -6.28 -10.55 4.13
N ALA A 11 -7.01 -11.54 3.59
CA ALA A 11 -7.91 -12.36 4.38
C ALA A 11 -7.16 -13.32 5.31
N GLU A 12 -6.06 -13.90 4.82
CA GLU A 12 -5.18 -14.78 5.58
C GLU A 12 -4.47 -14.05 6.74
N ASP A 13 -3.97 -12.84 6.50
CA ASP A 13 -3.31 -12.02 7.53
C ASP A 13 -3.81 -10.56 7.55
N PRO A 14 -4.99 -10.32 8.16
CA PRO A 14 -5.58 -8.98 8.29
C PRO A 14 -4.67 -8.00 9.04
N LYS A 15 -3.88 -8.52 9.99
CA LYS A 15 -3.03 -7.70 10.87
C LYS A 15 -1.87 -7.11 10.09
N ARG A 16 -1.28 -7.85 9.16
CA ARG A 16 -0.13 -7.40 8.37
C ARG A 16 -0.46 -6.22 7.47
N ILE A 17 -1.54 -6.30 6.69
CA ILE A 17 -1.97 -5.16 5.87
C ILE A 17 -2.41 -3.98 6.75
N GLY A 18 -3.10 -4.26 7.86
CA GLY A 18 -3.51 -3.24 8.82
C GLY A 18 -2.31 -2.46 9.34
N LYS A 19 -1.25 -3.14 9.77
CA LYS A 19 -0.01 -2.52 10.26
C LYS A 19 0.66 -1.62 9.23
N ILE A 20 0.68 -2.03 7.95
CA ILE A 20 1.27 -1.22 6.87
C ILE A 20 0.39 0.00 6.59
N ALA A 21 -0.91 -0.21 6.42
CA ALA A 21 -1.85 0.83 6.02
C ALA A 21 -2.10 1.88 7.11
N THR A 22 -1.88 1.55 8.39
CA THR A 22 -2.06 2.45 9.53
C THR A 22 -0.75 2.89 10.18
N ASP A 23 0.41 2.59 9.59
CA ASP A 23 1.70 3.05 10.10
C ASP A 23 1.71 4.58 10.21
N ARG A 24 2.00 5.09 11.41
CA ARG A 24 1.88 6.54 11.71
C ARG A 24 2.82 7.40 10.85
N ARG A 25 3.97 6.87 10.42
CA ARG A 25 4.92 7.60 9.57
C ARG A 25 4.39 7.66 8.14
N LEU A 26 3.88 6.54 7.61
CA LEU A 26 3.23 6.49 6.29
C LEU A 26 2.02 7.41 6.23
N VAL A 27 1.10 7.31 7.21
CA VAL A 27 -0.12 8.14 7.25
C VAL A 27 0.23 9.62 7.34
N ARG A 28 1.17 10.01 8.21
CA ARG A 28 1.60 11.41 8.31
C ARG A 28 2.24 11.93 7.02
N ARG A 29 2.96 11.06 6.30
CA ARG A 29 3.72 11.46 5.12
C ARG A 29 2.88 11.52 3.85
N PHE A 30 1.93 10.59 3.70
CA PHE A 30 1.21 10.33 2.46
C PHE A 30 -0.32 10.45 2.58
N GLY A 31 -0.85 10.77 3.77
CA GLY A 31 -2.30 10.85 4.00
C GLY A 31 -2.99 9.48 4.12
N GLY A 32 -2.25 8.38 4.05
CA GLY A 32 -2.79 7.01 4.09
C GLY A 32 -2.91 6.38 2.71
N MET A 33 -3.65 5.28 2.63
CA MET A 33 -3.94 4.60 1.37
C MET A 33 -5.02 5.35 0.59
N SER A 34 -4.80 5.57 -0.71
CA SER A 34 -5.78 6.24 -1.58
C SER A 34 -7.11 5.49 -1.60
N GLU A 35 -8.20 6.20 -1.35
CA GLU A 35 -9.56 5.67 -1.35
C GLU A 35 -10.30 5.90 -2.69
N GLU A 36 -9.59 6.34 -3.74
CA GLU A 36 -10.16 6.61 -5.08
C GLU A 36 -10.82 5.38 -5.71
N ALA A 37 -10.31 4.17 -5.43
CA ALA A 37 -10.82 2.92 -5.97
C ALA A 37 -11.17 1.93 -4.85
N VAL A 38 -12.31 2.17 -4.20
CA VAL A 38 -12.83 1.35 -3.09
C VAL A 38 -14.27 0.92 -3.37
N LEU A 39 -14.54 -0.38 -3.23
CA LEU A 39 -15.87 -0.95 -3.37
C LEU A 39 -16.78 -0.53 -2.21
N ARG A 40 -18.08 -0.34 -2.48
CA ARG A 40 -19.08 -0.08 -1.44
C ARG A 40 -19.30 -1.29 -0.53
N ARG A 41 -19.30 -2.50 -1.09
CA ARG A 41 -19.52 -3.77 -0.37
C ARG A 41 -18.27 -4.65 -0.41
N VAL A 42 -18.13 -5.50 0.60
CA VAL A 42 -17.10 -6.55 0.59
C VAL A 42 -17.28 -7.42 -0.67
N PRO A 43 -16.21 -7.71 -1.41
CA PRO A 43 -16.30 -8.50 -2.64
C PRO A 43 -16.80 -9.93 -2.37
N ARG A 44 -17.45 -10.54 -3.36
CA ARG A 44 -17.91 -11.94 -3.31
C ARG A 44 -16.72 -12.86 -2.97
N GLY A 45 -16.97 -13.84 -2.11
CA GLY A 45 -15.94 -14.77 -1.63
C GLY A 45 -15.36 -14.43 -0.25
N PHE A 46 -15.75 -13.29 0.33
CA PHE A 46 -15.35 -12.90 1.68
C PHE A 46 -16.58 -12.54 2.53
N ALA A 47 -16.53 -12.82 3.82
CA ALA A 47 -17.63 -12.53 4.74
C ALA A 47 -17.87 -11.01 4.86
N PRO A 48 -19.12 -10.52 4.89
CA PRO A 48 -19.41 -9.09 5.04
C PRO A 48 -18.82 -8.45 6.31
N ASP A 49 -18.71 -9.24 7.38
CA ASP A 49 -18.16 -8.89 8.70
C ASP A 49 -16.71 -9.35 8.89
N HIS A 50 -16.01 -9.72 7.81
CA HIS A 50 -14.62 -10.17 7.88
C HIS A 50 -13.73 -9.13 8.60
N PRO A 51 -12.78 -9.54 9.48
CA PRO A 51 -11.92 -8.60 10.21
C PRO A 51 -11.14 -7.63 9.31
N ALA A 52 -10.86 -8.04 8.08
CA ALA A 52 -10.21 -7.25 7.04
C ALA A 52 -11.17 -6.54 6.07
N ALA A 53 -12.48 -6.47 6.35
CA ALA A 53 -13.51 -5.97 5.43
C ALA A 53 -13.19 -4.58 4.85
N ARG A 54 -12.60 -3.69 5.64
CA ARG A 54 -12.10 -2.38 5.17
C ARG A 54 -11.11 -2.55 4.02
N TRP A 55 -10.09 -3.39 4.20
CA TRP A 55 -8.99 -3.56 3.26
C TRP A 55 -9.38 -4.38 2.03
N LEU A 56 -10.27 -5.37 2.19
CA LEU A 56 -10.77 -6.20 1.08
C LEU A 56 -11.52 -5.39 0.00
N LYS A 57 -12.09 -4.24 0.39
CA LYS A 57 -12.82 -3.34 -0.51
C LYS A 57 -11.91 -2.55 -1.45
N PHE A 58 -10.63 -2.39 -1.15
CA PHE A 58 -9.70 -1.67 -2.05
C PHE A 58 -9.54 -2.42 -3.37
N GLN A 59 -9.42 -1.65 -4.45
CA GLN A 59 -9.12 -2.13 -5.80
C GLN A 59 -7.73 -1.67 -6.27
N SER A 60 -7.17 -0.64 -5.63
CA SER A 60 -5.79 -0.19 -5.79
C SER A 60 -5.13 -0.02 -4.41
N PHE A 61 -3.81 -0.18 -4.35
CA PHE A 61 -3.02 -0.08 -3.11
C PHE A 61 -1.96 1.00 -3.29
N VAL A 62 -2.40 2.26 -3.35
CA VAL A 62 -1.55 3.42 -3.66
C VAL A 62 -1.41 4.31 -2.43
N MET A 63 -0.20 4.81 -2.19
CA MET A 63 0.07 5.90 -1.28
C MET A 63 0.92 6.93 -2.03
N GLY A 64 0.68 8.21 -1.79
CA GLY A 64 1.40 9.28 -2.47
C GLY A 64 1.17 10.62 -1.81
N ARG A 65 1.95 11.61 -2.23
CA ARG A 65 1.75 13.00 -1.80
C ARG A 65 2.13 13.93 -2.93
N GLY A 66 1.49 15.08 -2.98
CA GLY A 66 1.93 16.17 -3.85
C GLY A 66 3.31 16.69 -3.42
N LEU A 67 4.09 17.12 -4.40
CA LEU A 67 5.25 18.00 -4.18
C LEU A 67 4.82 19.41 -4.54
N THR A 68 5.28 20.40 -3.78
CA THR A 68 5.21 21.80 -4.22
C THR A 68 6.18 22.03 -5.38
N ASP A 69 5.93 22.99 -6.26
CA ASP A 69 6.85 23.33 -7.36
C ASP A 69 8.29 23.56 -6.88
N ALA A 70 8.46 24.27 -5.77
CA ALA A 70 9.77 24.52 -5.16
C ALA A 70 10.50 23.22 -4.76
N GLN A 71 9.78 22.20 -4.30
CA GLN A 71 10.36 20.89 -4.00
C GLN A 71 10.72 20.14 -5.29
N ALA A 72 9.87 20.24 -6.31
CA ALA A 72 10.03 19.55 -7.58
C ALA A 72 11.25 20.05 -8.37
N VAL A 73 11.59 21.33 -8.28
CA VAL A 73 12.77 21.91 -8.97
C VAL A 73 14.01 22.03 -8.07
N SER A 74 13.93 21.56 -6.83
CA SER A 74 15.03 21.68 -5.87
C SER A 74 16.15 20.68 -6.17
N ALA A 75 17.40 21.11 -5.96
CA ALA A 75 18.56 20.21 -5.90
C ALA A 75 18.42 19.13 -4.79
N ARG A 76 17.53 19.32 -3.82
CA ARG A 76 17.23 18.34 -2.75
C ARG A 76 16.20 17.29 -3.16
N LEU A 77 15.61 17.38 -4.35
CA LEU A 77 14.59 16.43 -4.82
C LEU A 77 15.05 14.96 -4.68
N PRO A 78 16.28 14.56 -5.06
CA PRO A 78 16.70 13.17 -4.93
C PRO A 78 16.64 12.65 -3.49
N ALA A 79 17.15 13.41 -2.53
CA ALA A 79 17.12 13.04 -1.10
C ALA A 79 15.69 12.98 -0.54
N LEU A 80 14.82 13.89 -1.00
CA LEU A 80 13.41 13.91 -0.63
C LEU A 80 12.68 12.67 -1.17
N LEU A 81 12.90 12.29 -2.44
CA LEU A 81 12.32 11.09 -3.04
C LEU A 81 12.86 9.82 -2.40
N GLU A 82 14.16 9.76 -2.12
CA GLU A 82 14.77 8.63 -1.42
C GLU A 82 14.12 8.39 -0.06
N SER A 83 13.94 9.45 0.74
CA SER A 83 13.25 9.36 2.03
C SER A 83 11.82 8.83 1.88
N ASP A 84 11.09 9.31 0.88
CA ASP A 84 9.71 8.87 0.61
C ASP A 84 9.65 7.41 0.19
N PHE A 85 10.51 6.99 -0.74
CA PHE A 85 10.55 5.60 -1.20
C PHE A 85 10.99 4.65 -0.10
N ARG A 86 11.98 5.02 0.73
CA ARG A 86 12.38 4.23 1.90
C ARG A 86 11.21 4.00 2.86
N LEU A 87 10.37 5.01 3.08
CA LEU A 87 9.16 4.86 3.90
C LEU A 87 8.13 3.94 3.24
N MET A 88 7.96 3.99 1.92
CA MET A 88 7.00 3.14 1.18
C MET A 88 7.43 1.67 1.02
N LEU A 89 8.72 1.34 1.25
CA LEU A 89 9.25 -0.01 1.05
C LEU A 89 8.41 -1.15 1.68
N PRO A 90 7.84 -1.03 2.90
CA PRO A 90 7.04 -2.09 3.48
C PRO A 90 5.82 -2.47 2.62
N LEU A 91 5.12 -1.47 2.04
CA LEU A 91 3.98 -1.70 1.16
C LEU A 91 4.42 -2.37 -0.14
N VAL A 92 5.46 -1.83 -0.79
CA VAL A 92 6.00 -2.36 -2.05
C VAL A 92 6.48 -3.81 -1.88
N ARG A 93 7.24 -4.09 -0.82
CA ARG A 93 7.74 -5.45 -0.51
C ARG A 93 6.61 -6.42 -0.21
N TRP A 94 5.56 -5.97 0.49
CA TRP A 94 4.40 -6.81 0.75
C TRP A 94 3.66 -7.17 -0.54
N ILE A 95 3.35 -6.20 -1.41
CA ILE A 95 2.70 -6.43 -2.71
C ILE A 95 3.54 -7.39 -3.55
N ASN A 96 4.83 -7.10 -3.71
CA ASN A 96 5.74 -7.95 -4.49
C ASN A 96 5.82 -9.37 -3.93
N GLY A 97 5.86 -9.51 -2.59
CA GLY A 97 5.85 -10.82 -1.93
C GLY A 97 4.61 -11.63 -2.26
N VAL A 98 3.42 -11.01 -2.18
CA VAL A 98 2.13 -11.66 -2.51
C VAL A 98 2.06 -12.03 -3.99
N LEU A 99 2.61 -11.19 -4.87
CA LEU A 99 2.60 -11.43 -6.31
C LEU A 99 3.71 -12.38 -6.78
N GLY A 100 4.61 -12.81 -5.89
CA GLY A 100 5.76 -13.64 -6.24
C GLY A 100 6.88 -12.88 -6.96
N LEU A 101 6.83 -11.55 -6.98
CA LEU A 101 7.79 -10.66 -7.63
C LEU A 101 8.98 -10.34 -6.71
N ARG A 102 9.55 -11.38 -6.07
CA ARG A 102 10.75 -11.17 -5.24
C ARG A 102 11.84 -10.55 -6.13
N GLY A 103 12.42 -9.44 -5.68
CA GLY A 103 13.55 -8.83 -6.38
C GLY A 103 14.65 -9.86 -6.52
N ALA A 104 15.46 -9.76 -7.58
CA ALA A 104 16.67 -10.56 -7.69
C ALA A 104 17.41 -10.47 -6.35
N GLU A 105 17.40 -11.57 -5.59
CA GLU A 105 18.26 -11.71 -4.43
C GLU A 105 19.65 -11.41 -4.98
N ARG A 106 20.30 -10.37 -4.46
CA ARG A 106 21.70 -10.13 -4.78
C ARG A 106 22.43 -11.43 -4.43
N ARG A 107 22.80 -12.17 -5.47
CA ARG A 107 23.88 -13.15 -5.42
C ARG A 107 25.19 -12.38 -5.26
#